data_AF-A0A7X4AQH8-F1
#
_entry.id   AF-A0A7X4AQH8-F1
#
_cell.length_a   1.000
_cell.length_b   1.000
_cell.length_c   1.000
_cell.angle_alpha   90.00
_cell.angle_beta   90.00
_cell.angle_gamma   90.00
#
_symmetry.space_group_name_H-M   'P 1'
#
loop_
_entity.id
_entity.type
_entity.pdbx_description
1 polymer ?
#
loop_
_entity_poly.entity_id
_entity_poly.type
_entity_poly.pdbx_seq_one_letter_code
_entity_poly.pdbx_strand_id
1 'polypeptide(L)' 'LIINSIITQSGLTRSAAAELLDISESEITALLNGRLDDFSIESLFSLIRKLDCKVEIVVSGKPAHNTAAEISISMPF' A
#
# COMPACT_ATOMS: atom_id res chain seq x y z
N LEU A 1 1.88 -7.45 -3.76
CA LEU A 1 1.43 -6.14 -3.21
C LEU A 1 2.64 -5.36 -2.75
N ILE A 2 2.68 -4.07 -3.09
CA ILE A 2 3.73 -3.12 -2.72
C ILE A 2 4.07 -3.16 -1.22
N ILE A 3 3.04 -3.17 -0.36
CA ILE A 3 3.22 -3.20 1.10
C ILE A 3 3.93 -4.48 1.55
N ASN A 4 3.57 -5.64 0.99
CA ASN A 4 4.21 -6.91 1.30
C ASN A 4 5.70 -6.92 0.88
N SER A 5 6.02 -6.34 -0.27
CA SER A 5 7.39 -6.21 -0.76
C SER A 5 8.24 -5.34 0.18
N ILE A 6 7.71 -4.21 0.65
CA ILE A 6 8.40 -3.34 1.61
C ILE A 6 8.63 -4.07 2.94
N ILE A 7 7.60 -4.69 3.52
CA ILE A 7 7.71 -5.42 4.80
C ILE A 7 8.76 -6.52 4.72
N THR A 8 8.78 -7.26 3.61
CA THR A 8 9.75 -8.35 3.38
C THR A 8 11.18 -7.82 3.25
N GLN A 9 11.39 -6.72 2.50
CA GLN A 9 12.72 -6.11 2.38
C GLN A 9 13.23 -5.54 3.70
N SER A 10 12.33 -5.00 4.53
CA SER A 10 12.66 -4.48 5.87
C SER A 10 12.93 -5.57 6.91
N GLY A 11 12.79 -6.85 6.58
CA GLY A 11 13.05 -7.97 7.49
C GLY A 11 12.12 -8.04 8.71
N LEU A 12 10.95 -7.39 8.63
CA LEU A 12 10.02 -7.32 9.76
C LEU A 12 9.25 -8.63 9.93
N THR A 13 9.09 -9.07 11.17
CA THR A 13 8.13 -10.15 11.49
C THR A 13 6.71 -9.63 11.33
N ARG A 14 5.72 -10.51 11.17
CA ARG A 14 4.31 -10.06 11.05
C ARG A 14 3.85 -9.25 12.25
N SER A 15 4.23 -9.65 13.45
CA SER A 15 3.84 -8.96 14.68
C SER A 15 4.50 -7.58 14.77
N ALA A 16 5.79 -7.48 14.43
CA ALA A 16 6.49 -6.19 14.36
C ALA A 16 5.91 -5.28 13.27
N ALA A 17 5.51 -5.84 12.13
CA ALA A 17 4.85 -5.09 11.07
C ALA A 17 3.45 -4.61 11.50
N ALA A 18 2.68 -5.43 12.22
CA ALA A 18 1.37 -5.06 12.76
C ALA A 18 1.49 -3.88 13.75
N GLU A 19 2.47 -3.96 14.66
CA GLU A 19 2.76 -2.90 15.64
C GLU A 19 3.21 -1.60 14.95
N LEU A 20 4.15 -1.68 14.00
CA LEU A 20 4.61 -0.52 13.23
C LEU A 20 3.48 0.13 12.42
N LEU A 21 2.60 -0.68 11.86
CA LEU A 21 1.47 -0.22 11.05
C LEU A 21 0.25 0.20 11.89
N ASP A 22 0.26 -0.07 13.20
CA ASP A 22 -0.85 0.15 14.14
C ASP A 22 -2.15 -0.53 13.68
N ILE A 23 -2.03 -1.81 13.32
CA ILE A 23 -3.16 -2.66 12.90
C ILE A 23 -3.15 -3.97 13.66
N SER A 24 -4.30 -4.66 13.71
CA SER A 24 -4.40 -5.96 14.36
C SER A 24 -3.62 -7.06 13.62
N GLU A 25 -3.31 -8.16 14.34
CA GLU A 25 -2.67 -9.34 13.73
C GLU A 25 -3.55 -10.01 12.64
N SER A 26 -4.88 -9.88 12.76
CA SER A 26 -5.83 -10.31 11.72
C SER A 26 -5.75 -9.44 10.47
N GLU A 27 -5.64 -8.13 10.63
CA GLU A 27 -5.54 -7.17 9.52
C GLU A 27 -4.24 -7.32 8.76
N ILE A 28 -3.09 -7.44 9.45
CA ILE A 28 -1.80 -7.68 8.77
C ILE A 28 -1.83 -9.00 8.00
N THR A 29 -2.47 -10.04 8.53
CA THR A 29 -2.59 -11.33 7.85
C THR A 29 -3.44 -11.21 6.59
N ALA A 30 -4.58 -10.51 6.66
CA ALA A 30 -5.41 -10.23 5.50
C ALA A 30 -4.65 -9.44 4.43
N LEU A 31 -3.96 -8.37 4.85
CA LEU A 31 -3.16 -7.50 3.99
C LEU A 31 -2.04 -8.26 3.26
N LEU A 32 -1.28 -9.09 3.99
CA LEU A 32 -0.18 -9.88 3.42
C LEU A 32 -0.69 -10.98 2.46
N ASN A 33 -1.90 -11.50 2.70
CA ASN A 33 -2.55 -12.48 1.83
C ASN A 33 -3.27 -11.83 0.62
N GLY A 34 -3.22 -10.51 0.47
CA GLY A 34 -3.84 -9.81 -0.65
C GLY A 34 -5.32 -9.50 -0.49
N ARG A 35 -5.89 -9.69 0.71
CA ARG A 35 -7.27 -9.29 1.02
C ARG A 35 -7.28 -7.81 1.42
N LEU A 36 -7.77 -6.98 0.49
CA LEU A 36 -7.85 -5.53 0.66
C LEU A 36 -9.27 -5.02 0.88
N ASP A 37 -10.28 -5.90 0.84
CA ASP A 37 -11.71 -5.53 0.92
C ASP A 37 -12.05 -4.80 2.23
N ASP A 38 -11.28 -5.07 3.29
CA ASP A 38 -11.43 -4.49 4.61
C ASP A 38 -10.66 -3.15 4.76
N PHE A 39 -9.86 -2.75 3.76
CA PHE A 39 -9.04 -1.53 3.78
C PHE A 39 -9.57 -0.49 2.80
N SER A 40 -9.82 0.72 3.30
CA SER A 40 -10.06 1.87 2.42
C SER A 40 -8.76 2.32 1.73
N ILE A 41 -8.89 3.08 0.64
CA ILE A 41 -7.73 3.65 -0.07
C ILE A 41 -6.92 4.56 0.86
N GLU A 42 -7.60 5.35 1.70
CA GLU A 42 -6.97 6.20 2.71
C GLU A 42 -6.17 5.39 3.72
N SER A 43 -6.72 4.26 4.18
CA SER A 43 -6.01 3.34 5.07
C SER A 43 -4.76 2.78 4.39
N LEU A 44 -4.83 2.38 3.12
CA LEU A 44 -3.67 1.90 2.37
C LEU A 44 -2.56 2.96 2.26
N PHE A 45 -2.91 4.22 1.98
CA PHE A 45 -1.93 5.31 1.97
C PHE A 45 -1.33 5.57 3.36
N SER A 46 -2.14 5.43 4.42
CA SER A 46 -1.65 5.53 5.79
C SER A 46 -0.60 4.46 6.10
N LEU A 47 -0.87 3.20 5.72
CA LEU A 47 0.06 2.08 5.90
C LEU A 47 1.38 2.32 5.16
N ILE A 48 1.31 2.78 3.91
CA ILE A 48 2.51 3.09 3.11
C ILE A 48 3.33 4.21 3.78
N ARG A 49 2.70 5.27 4.28
CA ARG A 49 3.40 6.36 4.99
C ARG A 49 4.10 5.89 6.27
N LYS A 50 3.49 4.95 7.00
CA LYS A 50 4.10 4.37 8.22
C LYS A 50 5.34 3.53 7.91
N LEU A 51 5.47 3.03 6.68
CA LEU A 51 6.66 2.34 6.18
C LEU A 51 7.73 3.32 5.64
N ASP A 52 7.73 4.57 6.12
CA ASP A 52 8.65 5.64 5.71
C ASP A 52 8.64 5.93 4.20
N CYS A 53 7.53 5.62 3.53
CA CYS A 53 7.36 5.89 2.11
C CYS A 53 6.59 7.20 1.89
N LYS A 54 7.07 8.01 0.95
CA LYS A 54 6.31 9.17 0.45
C LYS A 54 5.25 8.69 -0.54
N VAL A 55 4.00 9.09 -0.31
CA VAL A 55 2.89 8.88 -1.26
C VAL A 55 2.64 10.17 -2.02
N GLU A 56 2.66 10.09 -3.35
CA GLU A 56 2.32 11.19 -4.26
C GLU A 56 1.10 10.81 -5.11
N ILE A 57 0.09 11.69 -5.14
CA ILE A 57 -1.12 11.50 -5.94
C ILE A 57 -1.08 12.53 -7.06
N VAL A 58 -0.87 12.07 -8.29
CA VAL A 58 -0.83 12.92 -9.48
C VAL A 58 -2.14 12.80 -10.25
N VAL A 59 -2.91 13.90 -10.34
CA VAL A 59 -4.12 13.96 -11.16
C VAL A 59 -3.76 14.60 -12.50
N SER A 60 -3.84 13.82 -13.57
CA SER A 60 -3.56 14.27 -14.94
C SER A 60 -4.83 14.28 -15.78
N GLY A 61 -4.89 15.19 -16.76
CA GLY A 61 -5.95 15.18 -17.77
C GLY A 61 -5.93 13.88 -18.58
N LYS A 62 -7.10 13.47 -19.11
CA LYS A 62 -7.22 12.27 -19.94
C LYS A 62 -6.25 12.35 -21.12
N PRO A 63 -5.35 11.37 -21.31
CA PRO A 63 -4.50 11.31 -22.50
C PRO A 63 -5.38 11.20 -23.75
N ALA A 64 -5.06 11.96 -24.80
CA ALA A 64 -5.86 12.02 -26.04
C ALA A 64 -6.12 10.65 -26.69
N HIS A 65 -5.28 9.65 -26.38
CA HIS A 65 -5.32 8.30 -26.95
C HIS A 65 -5.65 7.17 -25.95
N ASN A 66 -5.91 7.45 -24.67
CA ASN A 66 -6.20 6.41 -23.68
C ASN A 66 -7.67 6.41 -23.23
N THR A 67 -8.35 5.28 -23.41
CA THR A 67 -9.81 5.17 -23.28
C THR A 67 -10.27 5.08 -21.83
N ALA A 68 -9.43 4.62 -20.90
CA ALA A 68 -9.78 4.50 -19.48
C ALA A 68 -8.92 5.42 -18.59
N ALA A 69 -9.56 6.04 -17.59
CA ALA A 69 -8.82 6.59 -16.45
C ALA A 69 -8.33 5.41 -15.61
N GLU A 70 -7.03 5.32 -15.38
CA GLU A 70 -6.40 4.21 -14.66
C GLU A 70 -5.71 4.75 -13.40
N ILE A 71 -5.85 4.02 -12.29
CA ILE A 71 -5.08 4.27 -11.07
C ILE A 71 -3.79 3.46 -11.18
N SER A 72 -2.70 4.12 -11.54
CA SER A 72 -1.37 3.51 -11.58
C SER A 72 -0.62 3.76 -10.28
N ILE A 73 -0.14 2.70 -9.63
CA ILE A 73 0.78 2.81 -8.49
C ILE A 73 2.16 2.37 -8.98
N SER A 74 3.14 3.26 -8.90
CA SER A 74 4.52 2.99 -9.31
C SER A 74 5.48 3.30 -8.16
N MET A 75 6.53 2.47 -8.05
CA MET A 75 7.67 2.72 -7.18
C MET A 75 8.86 3.07 -8.06
N PRO A 76 9.56 4.19 -7.83
CA PRO A 76 10.69 4.59 -8.66
C PRO A 76 12.02 3.88 -8.30
N PHE A 77 11.98 2.68 -7.69
CA PHE A 77 13.17 1.95 -7.23
C PHE A 77 13.26 0.57 -7.88
#